data_AF-M4FEP5-F1
#
_entry.id   AF-M4FEP5-F1
#
_cell.length_a   1.000
_cell.length_b   1.000
_cell.length_c   1.000
_cell.angle_alpha   90.00
_cell.angle_beta   90.00
_cell.angle_gamma   90.00
#
_symmetry.space_group_name_H-M   'P 1'
#
loop_
_entity.id
_entity.type
_entity.pdbx_description
1 polymer ?
#
loop_
_entity_poly.entity_id
_entity_poly.type
_entity_poly.pdbx_seq_one_letter_code
_entity_poly.pdbx_strand_id
1 'polypeptide(L)'
;MPQHRAPVIESLRLSFSYGYKGSVTREDIRMWVAIAVTRFLRELSLDLTFEVNPTKLPSSLYTCKSLVILELEEGILVDVPRTTCLPSLKTLLLQGVTYADQKSLHRLLSSCPVLEDLFVKHNGCESEHLETFSVIVPSLQRLTLKICRGSFFKALVMNTPSLKYFKFTDYTCEHHDFSDTDIDFDFDYNGYSFYSDDMPKLEEMEVDSTYLDTENFVSLITHVKRLSLCLPDQAENEKALYREGIVFSQLRRLKLCSCTINWSKLLVRLLKDSPNLQELEIHLDGAHTNICEDPPVCWENELACVPDCLLSSLQTFKWTRIYGSQKEVDLVKYVLRNARCLKTATILFRSISYSALEEDELEMVIQDLSLSSRGSKDVKLVFV
;
A
#
# COMPACT_ATOMS: atom_id res chain seq x y z
N MET A 1 7.58 -11.49 52.12
CA MET A 1 6.69 -10.43 51.59
C MET A 1 6.06 -10.95 50.30
N PRO A 2 4.72 -10.94 50.17
CA PRO A 2 4.09 -11.28 48.91
C PRO A 2 4.32 -10.11 47.95
N GLN A 3 5.21 -10.29 46.98
CA GLN A 3 5.35 -9.36 45.86
C GLN A 3 3.98 -9.28 45.17
N HIS A 4 3.48 -8.07 44.94
CA HIS A 4 2.30 -7.81 44.12
C HIS A 4 2.51 -8.46 42.74
N ARG A 5 2.03 -9.69 42.56
CA ARG A 5 2.08 -10.40 41.28
C ARG A 5 0.73 -10.18 40.63
N ALA A 6 0.69 -9.33 39.59
CA ALA A 6 -0.46 -9.28 38.70
C ALA A 6 -0.69 -10.70 38.13
N PRO A 7 -1.88 -11.29 38.30
CA PRO A 7 -2.15 -12.67 37.87
C PRO A 7 -2.13 -12.81 36.33
N VAL A 8 -2.39 -11.70 35.62
CA VAL A 8 -2.43 -11.60 34.16
C VAL A 8 -1.63 -10.37 33.74
N ILE A 9 -0.80 -10.52 32.69
CA ILE A 9 -0.21 -9.39 31.97
C ILE A 9 -1.03 -9.22 30.71
N GLU A 10 -1.82 -8.16 30.62
CA GLU A 10 -2.67 -7.92 29.46
C GLU A 10 -1.83 -7.57 28.23
N SER A 11 -0.91 -6.63 28.39
CA SER A 11 -0.09 -6.06 27.32
C SER A 11 1.34 -5.82 27.80
N LEU A 12 2.32 -6.19 26.97
CA LEU A 12 3.73 -5.86 27.15
C LEU A 12 4.23 -5.12 25.91
N ARG A 13 4.67 -3.88 26.09
CA ARG A 13 5.25 -3.05 25.03
C ARG A 13 6.67 -2.64 25.42
N LEU A 14 7.65 -2.99 24.59
CA LEU A 14 9.05 -2.59 24.74
C LEU A 14 9.50 -1.96 23.43
N SER A 15 9.97 -0.71 23.49
CA SER A 15 10.59 -0.03 22.34
C SER A 15 11.90 0.59 22.79
N PHE A 16 12.96 0.28 22.06
CA PHE A 16 14.31 0.72 22.32
C PHE A 16 14.87 1.32 21.03
N SER A 17 14.94 2.65 20.99
CA SER A 17 15.38 3.40 19.82
C SER A 17 16.89 3.35 19.59
N TYR A 18 17.30 3.54 18.34
CA TYR A 18 18.69 3.70 17.92
C TYR A 18 19.49 4.66 18.83
N GLY A 19 20.69 4.24 19.24
CA GLY A 19 21.54 5.01 20.16
C GLY A 19 21.30 4.76 21.65
N TYR A 20 20.49 3.77 22.02
CA TYR A 20 20.38 3.30 23.40
C TYR A 20 21.75 2.85 23.95
N LYS A 21 22.19 3.45 25.06
CA LYS A 21 23.45 3.13 25.77
C LYS A 21 23.24 2.41 27.10
N GLY A 22 22.02 1.94 27.36
CA GLY A 22 21.71 1.31 28.64
C GLY A 22 22.16 -0.15 28.71
N SER A 23 21.99 -0.77 29.88
CA SER A 23 22.50 -2.11 30.18
C SER A 23 21.55 -3.25 29.81
N VAL A 24 20.40 -2.97 29.18
CA VAL A 24 19.44 -4.00 28.81
C VAL A 24 20.02 -4.89 27.72
N THR A 25 20.08 -6.18 28.01
CA THR A 25 20.62 -7.21 27.12
C THR A 25 19.51 -7.97 26.41
N ARG A 26 19.86 -8.74 25.37
CA ARG A 26 18.96 -9.67 24.66
C ARG A 26 18.35 -10.69 25.60
N GLU A 27 19.15 -11.15 26.56
CA GLU A 27 18.79 -12.11 27.58
C GLU A 27 17.71 -11.53 28.50
N ASP A 28 17.78 -10.25 28.84
CA ASP A 28 16.76 -9.55 29.64
C ASP A 28 15.44 -9.50 28.87
N ILE A 29 15.45 -9.09 27.60
CA ILE A 29 14.25 -9.02 26.74
C ILE A 29 13.62 -10.41 26.63
N ARG A 30 14.43 -11.42 26.31
CA ARG A 30 13.98 -12.82 26.22
C ARG A 30 13.36 -13.29 27.53
N MET A 31 13.96 -12.94 28.67
CA MET A 31 13.45 -13.29 30.00
C MET A 31 12.12 -12.61 30.29
N TRP A 32 11.98 -11.32 30.00
CA TRP A 32 10.75 -10.56 30.22
C TRP A 32 9.60 -11.09 29.37
N VAL A 33 9.85 -11.39 28.08
CA VAL A 33 8.86 -12.01 27.19
C VAL A 33 8.45 -13.38 27.74
N ALA A 34 9.40 -14.21 28.19
CA ALA A 34 9.09 -15.50 28.77
C ALA A 34 8.20 -15.38 30.02
N ILE A 35 8.52 -14.44 30.93
CA ILE A 35 7.71 -14.16 32.11
C ILE A 35 6.30 -13.70 31.71
N ALA A 36 6.19 -12.80 30.74
CA ALA A 36 4.90 -12.29 30.27
C ALA A 36 4.03 -13.41 29.70
N VAL A 37 4.59 -14.29 28.89
CA VAL A 37 3.89 -15.47 28.36
C VAL A 37 3.35 -16.38 29.48
N THR A 38 4.11 -16.59 30.56
CA THR A 38 3.61 -17.36 31.73
C THR A 38 2.46 -16.69 32.47
N ARG A 39 2.16 -15.43 32.17
CA ARG A 39 1.09 -14.62 32.79
C ARG A 39 -0.03 -14.31 31.79
N PHE A 40 -0.31 -15.22 30.88
CA PHE A 40 -1.43 -15.13 29.94
C PHE A 40 -1.41 -13.86 29.08
N LEU A 41 -0.23 -13.51 28.58
CA LEU A 41 -0.03 -12.35 27.69
C LEU A 41 -1.05 -12.34 26.54
N ARG A 42 -1.74 -11.21 26.36
CA ARG A 42 -2.68 -11.02 25.24
C ARG A 42 -2.10 -10.14 24.14
N GLU A 43 -1.26 -9.19 24.48
CA GLU A 43 -0.64 -8.28 23.50
C GLU A 43 0.86 -8.17 23.75
N LEU A 44 1.65 -8.36 22.70
CA LEU A 44 3.09 -8.15 22.73
C LEU A 44 3.49 -7.19 21.62
N SER A 45 4.23 -6.15 21.96
CA SER A 45 4.80 -5.19 21.02
C SER A 45 6.28 -4.98 21.33
N LEU A 46 7.14 -5.33 20.38
CA LEU A 46 8.60 -5.27 20.52
C LEU A 46 9.20 -4.49 19.35
N ASP A 47 9.96 -3.45 19.67
CA ASP A 47 10.78 -2.69 18.73
C ASP A 47 12.20 -2.62 19.28
N LEU A 48 13.12 -3.33 18.63
CA LEU A 48 14.53 -3.45 19.04
C LEU A 48 15.48 -2.78 18.02
N THR A 49 15.07 -1.66 17.43
CA THR A 49 15.85 -0.89 16.43
C THR A 49 17.28 -0.53 16.87
N PHE A 50 17.61 -0.58 18.15
CA PHE A 50 18.97 -0.34 18.67
C PHE A 50 19.95 -1.51 18.45
N GLU A 51 19.49 -2.71 18.11
CA GLU A 51 20.35 -3.89 18.02
C GLU A 51 20.90 -4.15 16.62
N VAL A 52 22.22 -4.37 16.54
CA VAL A 52 22.88 -4.74 15.28
C VAL A 52 22.64 -6.20 14.88
N ASN A 53 22.50 -7.12 15.86
CA ASN A 53 22.15 -8.52 15.56
C ASN A 53 20.75 -8.82 16.08
N PRO A 54 19.94 -9.57 15.33
CA PRO A 54 18.55 -9.78 15.68
C PRO A 54 18.39 -10.69 16.91
N THR A 55 17.51 -10.30 17.82
CA THR A 55 17.20 -11.03 19.05
C THR A 55 16.26 -12.19 18.78
N LYS A 56 16.66 -13.38 19.25
CA LYS A 56 15.82 -14.59 19.21
C LYS A 56 14.84 -14.65 20.38
N LEU A 57 13.56 -14.60 20.06
CA LEU A 57 12.48 -14.71 21.04
C LEU A 57 12.36 -16.13 21.63
N PRO A 58 11.83 -16.26 22.87
CA PRO A 58 11.66 -17.56 23.50
C PRO A 58 10.61 -18.40 22.77
N SER A 59 10.83 -19.72 22.65
CA SER A 59 9.89 -20.63 21.98
C SER A 59 8.51 -20.68 22.63
N SER A 60 8.41 -20.35 23.92
CA SER A 60 7.15 -20.28 24.65
C SER A 60 6.18 -19.26 24.05
N LEU A 61 6.69 -18.17 23.46
CA LEU A 61 5.88 -17.15 22.79
C LEU A 61 5.04 -17.76 21.67
N TYR A 62 5.66 -18.58 20.82
CA TYR A 62 5.04 -19.25 19.68
C TYR A 62 4.02 -20.34 20.07
N THR A 63 3.89 -20.63 21.36
CA THR A 63 2.90 -21.58 21.92
C THR A 63 1.88 -20.88 22.83
N CYS A 64 1.91 -19.55 22.90
CA CYS A 64 1.08 -18.75 23.78
C CYS A 64 -0.37 -18.75 23.27
N LYS A 65 -1.27 -19.44 24.00
CA LYS A 65 -2.68 -19.56 23.62
C LYS A 65 -3.51 -18.30 23.89
N SER A 66 -3.05 -17.43 24.78
CA SER A 66 -3.75 -16.18 25.13
C SER A 66 -3.40 -15.02 24.22
N LEU A 67 -2.34 -15.14 23.41
CA LEU A 67 -1.83 -14.04 22.58
C LEU A 67 -2.82 -13.72 21.45
N VAL A 68 -3.26 -12.47 21.39
CA VAL A 68 -4.22 -11.91 20.42
C VAL A 68 -3.52 -10.97 19.45
N ILE A 69 -2.57 -10.15 19.93
CA ILE A 69 -1.82 -9.18 19.13
C ILE A 69 -0.33 -9.43 19.29
N LEU A 70 0.38 -9.53 18.17
CA LEU A 70 1.84 -9.65 18.11
C LEU A 70 2.40 -8.62 17.14
N GLU A 71 3.10 -7.62 17.66
CA GLU A 71 3.82 -6.60 16.90
C GLU A 71 5.32 -6.81 17.12
N LEU A 72 6.05 -7.08 16.04
CA LEU A 72 7.49 -7.27 16.04
C LEU A 72 8.09 -6.32 15.01
N GLU A 73 8.97 -5.46 15.48
CA GLU A 73 9.70 -4.49 14.66
C GLU A 73 11.20 -4.67 14.87
N GLU A 74 11.97 -4.48 13.79
CA GLU A 74 13.44 -4.28 13.66
C GLU A 74 14.32 -4.90 14.76
N GLY A 75 15.33 -5.69 14.39
CA GLY A 75 16.22 -6.33 15.37
C GLY A 75 15.61 -7.56 16.06
N ILE A 76 14.57 -8.15 15.48
CA ILE A 76 13.96 -9.40 15.94
C ILE A 76 14.22 -10.54 14.93
N LEU A 77 14.65 -11.70 15.43
CA LEU A 77 14.79 -12.93 14.64
C LEU A 77 13.51 -13.78 14.73
N VAL A 78 12.79 -13.90 13.61
CA VAL A 78 11.65 -14.80 13.46
C VAL A 78 12.14 -16.21 13.12
N ASP A 79 12.48 -16.95 14.18
CA ASP A 79 12.79 -18.38 14.15
C ASP A 79 11.64 -19.18 14.78
N VAL A 80 10.78 -19.71 13.91
CA VAL A 80 9.49 -20.31 14.29
C VAL A 80 9.67 -21.82 14.52
N PRO A 81 9.51 -22.35 15.75
CA PRO A 81 9.63 -23.78 16.02
C PRO A 81 8.58 -24.61 15.26
N ARG A 82 8.86 -25.91 15.07
CA ARG A 82 7.90 -26.81 14.39
C ARG A 82 6.59 -27.02 15.16
N THR A 83 6.60 -26.82 16.47
CA THR A 83 5.45 -27.02 17.36
C THR A 83 4.68 -25.72 17.65
N THR A 84 4.73 -24.75 16.73
CA THR A 84 4.08 -23.44 16.89
C THR A 84 2.56 -23.58 16.85
N CYS A 85 1.87 -22.87 17.74
CA CYS A 85 0.41 -22.83 17.80
C CYS A 85 -0.03 -21.54 18.50
N LEU A 86 -0.61 -20.63 17.73
CA LEU A 86 -1.11 -19.33 18.19
C LEU A 86 -2.62 -19.24 17.90
N PRO A 87 -3.46 -20.01 18.64
CA PRO A 87 -4.86 -20.22 18.30
C PRO A 87 -5.76 -18.99 18.49
N SER A 88 -5.29 -17.97 19.20
CA SER A 88 -6.05 -16.75 19.50
C SER A 88 -5.53 -15.51 18.78
N LEU A 89 -4.45 -15.65 17.98
CA LEU A 89 -3.80 -14.51 17.35
C LEU A 89 -4.65 -13.96 16.21
N LYS A 90 -5.06 -12.71 16.35
CA LYS A 90 -5.91 -11.98 15.40
C LYS A 90 -5.15 -10.93 14.61
N THR A 91 -4.14 -10.33 15.21
CA THR A 91 -3.35 -9.25 14.60
C THR A 91 -1.87 -9.59 14.67
N LEU A 92 -1.20 -9.56 13.52
CA LEU A 92 0.22 -9.81 13.39
C LEU A 92 0.86 -8.67 12.58
N LEU A 93 1.81 -7.97 13.20
CA LEU A 93 2.61 -6.94 12.57
C LEU A 93 4.07 -7.36 12.58
N LEU A 94 4.69 -7.44 11.39
CA LEU A 94 6.09 -7.77 11.19
C LEU A 94 6.75 -6.65 10.39
N GLN A 95 7.53 -5.80 11.04
CA GLN A 95 8.16 -4.64 10.42
C GLN A 95 9.68 -4.76 10.45
N GLY A 96 10.30 -5.01 9.30
CA GLY A 96 11.77 -5.09 9.21
C GLY A 96 12.39 -6.20 10.06
N VAL A 97 11.64 -7.26 10.33
CA VAL A 97 12.16 -8.42 11.06
C VAL A 97 13.04 -9.30 10.17
N THR A 98 14.03 -9.94 10.76
CA THR A 98 14.88 -10.92 10.07
C THR A 98 14.26 -12.32 10.19
N TYR A 99 14.19 -13.06 9.09
CA TYR A 99 13.66 -14.44 9.09
C TYR A 99 14.78 -15.46 9.12
N ALA A 100 14.65 -16.48 9.96
CA ALA A 100 15.68 -17.52 10.10
C ALA A 100 15.84 -18.40 8.84
N ASP A 101 14.74 -18.63 8.10
CA ASP A 101 14.73 -19.35 6.82
C ASP A 101 13.50 -18.98 5.98
N GLN A 102 13.47 -19.46 4.72
CA GLN A 102 12.38 -19.18 3.77
C GLN A 102 10.99 -19.65 4.24
N LYS A 103 10.96 -20.61 5.18
CA LYS A 103 9.73 -21.23 5.68
C LYS A 103 9.29 -20.62 7.01
N SER A 104 10.05 -19.72 7.63
CA SER A 104 9.72 -19.12 8.93
C SER A 104 8.38 -18.38 8.88
N LEU A 105 8.19 -17.49 7.90
CA LEU A 105 6.94 -16.75 7.75
C LEU A 105 5.76 -17.70 7.48
N HIS A 106 5.91 -18.62 6.53
CA HIS A 106 4.86 -19.60 6.22
C HIS A 106 4.47 -20.46 7.44
N ARG A 107 5.45 -20.93 8.23
CA ARG A 107 5.20 -21.67 9.48
C ARG A 107 4.45 -20.82 10.51
N LEU A 108 4.80 -19.53 10.63
CA LEU A 108 4.11 -18.62 11.53
C LEU A 108 2.65 -18.43 11.12
N LEU A 109 2.40 -18.09 9.85
CA LEU A 109 1.06 -17.84 9.33
C LEU A 109 0.17 -19.09 9.37
N SER A 110 0.69 -20.26 8.99
CA SER A 110 -0.05 -21.52 9.06
C SER A 110 -0.42 -21.96 10.49
N SER A 111 0.24 -21.39 11.50
CA SER A 111 -0.03 -21.67 12.92
C SER A 111 -1.02 -20.70 13.57
N CYS A 112 -1.60 -19.77 12.80
CA CYS A 112 -2.52 -18.74 13.26
C CYS A 112 -3.91 -18.87 12.58
N PRO A 113 -4.77 -19.82 13.01
CA PRO A 113 -6.01 -20.17 12.30
C PRO A 113 -7.11 -19.10 12.33
N VAL A 114 -7.00 -18.11 13.23
CA VAL A 114 -7.99 -17.03 13.42
C VAL A 114 -7.42 -15.65 13.08
N LEU A 115 -6.30 -15.59 12.35
CA LEU A 115 -5.64 -14.34 11.99
C LEU A 115 -6.57 -13.51 11.08
N GLU A 116 -6.86 -12.27 11.50
CA GLU A 116 -7.78 -11.34 10.81
C GLU A 116 -7.03 -10.19 10.15
N ASP A 117 -5.92 -9.71 10.74
CA ASP A 117 -5.12 -8.56 10.27
C ASP A 117 -3.62 -8.89 10.23
N LEU A 118 -3.00 -8.69 9.07
CA LEU A 118 -1.58 -8.94 8.81
C LEU A 118 -0.92 -7.72 8.19
N PHE A 119 0.12 -7.21 8.84
CA PHE A 119 1.04 -6.23 8.29
C PHE A 119 2.42 -6.84 8.15
N VAL A 120 3.03 -6.74 6.96
CA VAL A 120 4.42 -7.14 6.74
C VAL A 120 5.15 -6.06 5.96
N LYS A 121 6.24 -5.54 6.53
CA LYS A 121 7.24 -4.73 5.84
C LYS A 121 8.54 -5.52 5.74
N HIS A 122 8.97 -5.79 4.52
CA HIS A 122 10.22 -6.50 4.23
C HIS A 122 11.23 -5.56 3.59
N ASN A 123 12.37 -5.35 4.26
CA ASN A 123 13.36 -4.33 3.89
C ASN A 123 14.36 -4.79 2.81
N GLY A 124 14.27 -6.02 2.27
CA GLY A 124 15.05 -6.50 1.10
C GLY A 124 16.57 -6.67 1.27
N CYS A 125 17.19 -5.99 2.25
CA CYS A 125 18.65 -5.93 2.39
C CYS A 125 19.30 -7.13 3.13
N GLU A 126 18.52 -8.00 3.77
CA GLU A 126 19.10 -8.86 4.83
C GLU A 126 19.00 -10.38 4.61
N SER A 127 18.44 -10.89 3.51
CA SER A 127 18.42 -12.34 3.35
C SER A 127 18.24 -12.86 1.94
N GLU A 128 19.15 -13.75 1.53
CA GLU A 128 19.01 -14.72 0.43
C GLU A 128 17.84 -15.73 0.65
N HIS A 129 16.96 -15.49 1.62
CA HIS A 129 16.06 -16.48 2.18
C HIS A 129 14.57 -16.22 1.88
N LEU A 130 14.16 -15.16 1.18
CA LEU A 130 12.74 -14.95 0.86
C LEU A 130 12.50 -14.79 -0.64
N GLU A 131 12.76 -15.86 -1.39
CA GLU A 131 12.50 -15.86 -2.83
C GLU A 131 11.02 -15.77 -3.19
N THR A 132 10.17 -16.42 -2.40
CA THR A 132 8.72 -16.45 -2.62
C THR A 132 8.01 -16.08 -1.33
N PHE A 133 7.21 -15.02 -1.40
CA PHE A 133 6.37 -14.58 -0.30
C PHE A 133 4.98 -15.19 -0.44
N SER A 134 4.60 -16.07 0.47
CA SER A 134 3.32 -16.79 0.40
C SER A 134 2.42 -16.45 1.59
N VAL A 135 1.23 -15.93 1.29
CA VAL A 135 0.19 -15.62 2.27
C VAL A 135 -1.01 -16.53 2.00
N ILE A 136 -1.08 -17.63 2.75
CA ILE A 136 -2.17 -18.61 2.67
C ILE A 136 -2.87 -18.65 4.03
N VAL A 137 -3.85 -17.75 4.21
CA VAL A 137 -4.54 -17.55 5.48
C VAL A 137 -6.04 -17.35 5.22
N PRO A 138 -6.87 -18.41 5.30
CA PRO A 138 -8.29 -18.33 4.95
C PRO A 138 -9.13 -17.39 5.81
N SER A 139 -8.70 -17.10 7.05
CA SER A 139 -9.37 -16.21 8.00
C SER A 139 -9.06 -14.73 7.78
N LEU A 140 -8.04 -14.41 6.98
CA LEU A 140 -7.49 -13.06 6.86
C LEU A 140 -8.50 -12.11 6.22
N GLN A 141 -8.69 -10.94 6.84
CA GLN A 141 -9.61 -9.90 6.38
C GLN A 141 -8.88 -8.63 5.93
N ARG A 142 -7.72 -8.33 6.52
CA ARG A 142 -6.89 -7.16 6.18
C ARG A 142 -5.45 -7.59 5.96
N LEU A 143 -4.87 -7.15 4.85
CA LEU A 143 -3.48 -7.40 4.51
C LEU A 143 -2.81 -6.10 4.09
N THR A 144 -1.67 -5.78 4.70
CA THR A 144 -0.77 -4.71 4.26
C THR A 144 0.61 -5.28 4.02
N LEU A 145 1.10 -5.17 2.79
CA LEU A 145 2.42 -5.59 2.38
C LEU A 145 3.24 -4.38 1.91
N LYS A 146 4.46 -4.26 2.42
CA LYS A 146 5.46 -3.31 1.96
C LYS A 146 6.73 -4.08 1.63
N ILE A 147 7.12 -4.16 0.37
CA ILE A 147 8.20 -5.03 -0.08
C ILE A 147 9.28 -4.18 -0.75
N CYS A 148 10.51 -4.24 -0.23
CA CYS A 148 11.65 -3.82 -1.03
C CYS A 148 11.95 -4.89 -2.10
N ARG A 149 11.89 -4.49 -3.37
CA ARG A 149 12.33 -5.25 -4.53
C ARG A 149 13.85 -5.29 -4.54
N GLY A 150 14.39 -6.50 -4.63
CA GLY A 150 15.82 -6.79 -4.76
C GLY A 150 16.01 -8.08 -5.53
N SER A 151 17.25 -8.41 -5.88
CA SER A 151 17.62 -9.57 -6.73
C SER A 151 17.08 -10.92 -6.26
N PHE A 152 16.67 -11.04 -5.00
CA PHE A 152 16.19 -12.29 -4.42
C PHE A 152 14.66 -12.45 -4.48
N PHE A 153 13.86 -11.38 -4.60
CA PHE A 153 12.40 -11.48 -4.55
C PHE A 153 11.82 -11.83 -5.91
N LYS A 154 11.34 -13.07 -6.06
CA LYS A 154 10.88 -13.62 -7.35
C LYS A 154 9.38 -13.70 -7.48
N ALA A 155 8.65 -13.99 -6.39
CA ALA A 155 7.22 -14.22 -6.47
C ALA A 155 6.42 -13.85 -5.21
N LEU A 156 5.20 -13.37 -5.42
CA LEU A 156 4.18 -13.18 -4.39
C LEU A 156 3.00 -14.12 -4.67
N VAL A 157 2.67 -14.99 -3.71
CA VAL A 157 1.59 -15.97 -3.81
C VAL A 157 0.54 -15.68 -2.73
N MET A 158 -0.72 -15.48 -3.12
CA MET A 158 -1.81 -15.20 -2.19
C MET A 158 -3.01 -16.13 -2.37
N ASN A 159 -3.44 -16.72 -1.26
CA ASN A 159 -4.70 -17.46 -1.16
C ASN A 159 -5.38 -17.10 0.17
N THR A 160 -6.22 -16.08 0.11
CA THR A 160 -6.89 -15.46 1.26
C THR A 160 -8.35 -15.10 0.91
N PRO A 161 -9.23 -16.09 0.72
CA PRO A 161 -10.59 -15.87 0.18
C PRO A 161 -11.52 -15.00 1.06
N SER A 162 -11.13 -14.73 2.31
CA SER A 162 -11.87 -13.85 3.22
C SER A 162 -11.40 -12.39 3.21
N LEU A 163 -10.40 -12.06 2.39
CA LEU A 163 -9.78 -10.74 2.37
C LEU A 163 -10.78 -9.66 1.94
N LYS A 164 -10.83 -8.57 2.70
CA LYS A 164 -11.71 -7.41 2.46
C LYS A 164 -10.91 -6.16 2.10
N TYR A 165 -9.71 -6.05 2.64
CA TYR A 165 -8.79 -4.91 2.43
C TYR A 165 -7.41 -5.43 2.08
N PHE A 166 -6.85 -4.93 0.98
CA PHE A 166 -5.48 -5.23 0.58
C PHE A 166 -4.71 -3.94 0.26
N LYS A 167 -3.62 -3.71 0.96
CA LYS A 167 -2.66 -2.66 0.66
C LYS A 167 -1.34 -3.27 0.25
N PHE A 168 -0.83 -2.85 -0.89
CA PHE A 168 0.43 -3.32 -1.44
C PHE A 168 1.30 -2.12 -1.82
N THR A 169 2.52 -2.11 -1.29
CA THR A 169 3.55 -1.14 -1.68
C THR A 169 4.82 -1.88 -2.05
N ASP A 170 5.41 -1.56 -3.20
CA ASP A 170 6.75 -2.00 -3.54
C ASP A 170 7.67 -0.82 -3.88
N TYR A 171 8.97 -1.02 -3.68
CA TYR A 171 10.00 -0.02 -3.98
C TYR A 171 11.33 -0.71 -4.23
N THR A 172 12.22 -0.13 -5.02
CA THR A 172 13.60 -0.61 -5.15
C THR A 172 14.46 -0.10 -3.99
N CYS A 173 15.36 -0.94 -3.50
CA CYS A 173 16.36 -0.50 -2.54
C CYS A 173 17.41 0.31 -3.33
N GLU A 174 17.38 1.64 -3.22
CA GLU A 174 18.49 2.47 -3.68
C GLU A 174 19.68 2.17 -2.77
N HIS A 175 20.68 1.45 -3.29
CA HIS A 175 21.93 1.21 -2.58
C HIS A 175 22.67 2.54 -2.41
N HIS A 176 22.43 3.24 -1.29
CA HIS A 176 23.12 4.51 -1.01
C HIS A 176 24.52 4.35 -0.39
N ASP A 177 25.01 3.13 -0.09
CA ASP A 177 26.25 2.98 0.71
C ASP A 177 27.13 1.76 0.35
N PHE A 178 27.41 1.53 -0.93
CA PHE A 178 28.59 0.72 -1.31
C PHE A 178 29.33 1.36 -2.50
N SER A 179 29.91 2.54 -2.26
CA SER A 179 31.09 2.93 -3.02
C SER A 179 32.22 1.95 -2.70
N ASP A 180 32.80 1.31 -3.72
CA ASP A 180 34.07 0.56 -3.73
C ASP A 180 34.02 -0.95 -4.04
N THR A 181 32.96 -1.46 -4.67
CA THR A 181 33.09 -2.73 -5.40
C THR A 181 32.58 -2.61 -6.83
N ASP A 182 33.52 -2.69 -7.78
CA ASP A 182 33.31 -2.91 -9.21
C ASP A 182 32.64 -4.28 -9.46
N ILE A 183 31.44 -4.46 -8.93
CA ILE A 183 30.57 -5.58 -9.26
C ILE A 183 29.51 -4.97 -10.16
N ASP A 184 29.66 -5.18 -11.47
CA ASP A 184 28.58 -5.05 -12.44
C ASP A 184 27.45 -5.99 -11.99
N PHE A 185 26.58 -5.53 -11.11
CA PHE A 185 25.26 -6.12 -10.97
C PHE A 185 24.54 -5.79 -12.27
N ASP A 186 24.45 -6.79 -13.15
CA ASP A 186 23.55 -6.78 -14.28
C ASP A 186 22.15 -6.45 -13.72
N PHE A 187 21.72 -5.20 -13.88
CA PHE A 187 20.40 -4.70 -13.47
C PHE A 187 19.36 -5.27 -14.45
N ASP A 188 19.28 -6.59 -14.54
CA ASP A 188 18.22 -7.28 -15.26
C ASP A 188 16.94 -7.08 -14.43
N TYR A 189 16.15 -6.10 -14.84
CA TYR A 189 14.85 -5.68 -14.35
C TYR A 189 14.22 -6.64 -13.31
N ASN A 190 14.30 -6.29 -12.02
CA ASN A 190 13.73 -7.02 -10.87
C ASN A 190 12.19 -6.97 -10.86
N GLY A 191 11.57 -7.58 -11.87
CA GLY A 191 10.17 -7.95 -11.85
C GLY A 191 9.94 -9.16 -10.94
N TYR A 192 8.74 -9.25 -10.36
CA TYR A 192 8.30 -10.43 -9.63
C TYR A 192 7.02 -10.99 -10.27
N SER A 193 6.85 -12.30 -10.20
CA SER A 193 5.60 -12.94 -10.59
C SER A 193 4.56 -12.78 -9.47
N PHE A 194 3.34 -12.42 -9.82
CA PHE A 194 2.25 -12.31 -8.86
C PHE A 194 1.20 -13.38 -9.11
N TYR A 195 1.03 -14.30 -8.17
CA TYR A 195 0.03 -15.36 -8.25
C TYR A 195 -1.03 -15.14 -7.17
N SER A 196 -2.28 -15.04 -7.60
CA SER A 196 -3.39 -14.92 -6.67
C SER A 196 -4.57 -15.76 -7.14
N ASP A 197 -5.23 -16.41 -6.18
CA ASP A 197 -6.55 -17.01 -6.40
C ASP A 197 -7.64 -15.93 -6.30
N ASP A 198 -8.86 -16.27 -6.75
CA ASP A 198 -10.00 -15.36 -6.67
C ASP A 198 -10.29 -14.93 -5.21
N MET A 199 -10.47 -13.62 -5.02
CA MET A 199 -10.75 -12.99 -3.73
C MET A 199 -12.10 -12.26 -3.79
N PRO A 200 -13.23 -13.00 -3.80
CA PRO A 200 -14.55 -12.43 -4.10
C PRO A 200 -15.07 -11.46 -3.03
N LYS A 201 -14.47 -11.46 -1.84
CA LYS A 201 -14.84 -10.55 -0.73
C LYS A 201 -14.00 -9.27 -0.70
N LEU A 202 -13.04 -9.10 -1.60
CA LEU A 202 -12.15 -7.94 -1.62
C LEU A 202 -12.94 -6.68 -1.96
N GLU A 203 -13.09 -5.78 -1.00
CA GLU A 203 -13.86 -4.55 -1.17
C GLU A 203 -12.99 -3.34 -1.48
N GLU A 204 -11.75 -3.35 -0.98
CA GLU A 204 -10.83 -2.22 -1.06
C GLU A 204 -9.41 -2.68 -1.34
N MET A 205 -8.79 -1.99 -2.29
CA MET A 205 -7.43 -2.26 -2.71
C MET A 205 -6.66 -0.94 -2.88
N GLU A 206 -5.49 -0.87 -2.24
CA GLU A 206 -4.55 0.24 -2.39
C GLU A 206 -3.22 -0.32 -2.93
N VAL A 207 -2.79 0.19 -4.07
CA VAL A 207 -1.52 -0.21 -4.69
C VAL A 207 -0.65 1.01 -4.93
N ASP A 208 0.56 0.93 -4.45
CA ASP A 208 1.66 1.85 -4.72
C ASP A 208 2.87 1.05 -5.19
N SER A 209 2.97 0.85 -6.50
CA SER A 209 3.90 -0.12 -7.07
C SER A 209 4.59 0.45 -8.29
N THR A 210 5.89 0.27 -8.30
CA THR A 210 6.79 0.57 -9.42
C THR A 210 6.80 -0.54 -10.46
N TYR A 211 6.37 -1.76 -10.10
CA TYR A 211 6.25 -2.89 -11.03
C TYR A 211 5.05 -3.75 -10.66
N LEU A 212 3.97 -3.63 -11.44
CA LEU A 212 2.74 -4.36 -11.21
C LEU A 212 2.48 -5.33 -12.35
N ASP A 213 2.38 -6.63 -12.03
CA ASP A 213 1.92 -7.65 -12.98
C ASP A 213 0.47 -7.38 -13.38
N THR A 214 0.29 -6.86 -14.59
CA THR A 214 -0.99 -6.29 -15.01
C THR A 214 -2.09 -7.33 -15.21
N GLU A 215 -1.79 -8.52 -15.74
CA GLU A 215 -2.80 -9.55 -16.00
C GLU A 215 -3.36 -10.10 -14.68
N ASN A 216 -2.47 -10.38 -13.70
CA ASN A 216 -2.88 -10.88 -12.39
C ASN A 216 -3.48 -9.80 -11.50
N PHE A 217 -3.04 -8.55 -11.65
CA PHE A 217 -3.65 -7.42 -10.94
C PHE A 217 -5.11 -7.20 -11.35
N VAL A 218 -5.41 -7.32 -12.65
CA VAL A 218 -6.75 -7.00 -13.16
C VAL A 218 -7.81 -7.97 -12.65
N SER A 219 -7.46 -9.24 -12.49
CA SER A 219 -8.40 -10.24 -11.95
C SER A 219 -8.90 -9.83 -10.55
N LEU A 220 -8.02 -9.28 -9.71
CA LEU A 220 -8.34 -8.89 -8.33
C LEU A 220 -9.27 -7.69 -8.23
N ILE A 221 -9.09 -6.71 -9.11
CA ILE A 221 -9.86 -5.45 -9.03
C ILE A 221 -11.29 -5.58 -9.58
N THR A 222 -11.65 -6.69 -10.23
CA THR A 222 -13.02 -6.91 -10.75
C THR A 222 -14.10 -6.91 -9.66
N HIS A 223 -13.76 -7.29 -8.43
CA HIS A 223 -14.67 -7.34 -7.28
C HIS A 223 -14.64 -6.08 -6.40
N VAL A 224 -13.65 -5.21 -6.62
CA VAL A 224 -13.33 -4.10 -5.71
C VAL A 224 -14.32 -2.95 -5.85
N LYS A 225 -14.71 -2.37 -4.71
CA LYS A 225 -15.57 -1.18 -4.64
C LYS A 225 -14.75 0.11 -4.51
N ARG A 226 -13.58 0.04 -3.88
CA ARG A 226 -12.68 1.18 -3.61
C ARG A 226 -11.26 0.84 -4.07
N LEU A 227 -10.78 1.55 -5.08
CA LEU A 227 -9.46 1.32 -5.66
C LEU A 227 -8.59 2.57 -5.52
N SER A 228 -7.38 2.43 -4.99
CA SER A 228 -6.34 3.45 -4.99
C SER A 228 -5.12 2.97 -5.75
N LEU A 229 -4.61 3.75 -6.70
CA LEU A 229 -3.50 3.37 -7.57
C LEU A 229 -2.42 4.45 -7.64
N CYS A 230 -1.16 4.05 -7.47
CA CYS A 230 0.04 4.83 -7.72
C CYS A 230 1.07 3.95 -8.45
N LEU A 231 1.47 4.32 -9.67
CA LEU A 231 2.27 3.47 -10.58
C LEU A 231 3.44 4.23 -11.25
N PRO A 232 4.39 4.79 -10.48
CA PRO A 232 5.34 5.82 -10.95
C PRO A 232 6.26 5.42 -12.12
N ASP A 233 6.55 4.13 -12.32
CA ASP A 233 7.62 3.67 -13.22
C ASP A 233 7.10 2.70 -14.30
N GLN A 234 6.39 3.24 -15.29
CA GLN A 234 5.90 2.46 -16.46
C GLN A 234 6.32 3.14 -17.77
N ALA A 235 7.54 3.70 -17.80
CA ALA A 235 8.04 4.55 -18.88
C ALA A 235 8.10 3.84 -20.26
N GLU A 236 8.22 2.51 -20.29
CA GLU A 236 8.40 1.75 -21.55
C GLU A 236 7.12 1.09 -22.07
N ASN A 237 6.03 1.03 -21.28
CA ASN A 237 4.78 0.44 -21.74
C ASN A 237 3.86 1.53 -22.33
N GLU A 238 4.05 1.84 -23.61
CA GLU A 238 3.09 2.64 -24.41
C GLU A 238 1.72 1.95 -24.54
N LYS A 239 1.62 0.67 -24.19
CA LYS A 239 0.39 -0.13 -24.25
C LYS A 239 -0.47 0.10 -23.01
N ALA A 240 -1.80 0.10 -23.21
CA ALA A 240 -2.78 0.15 -22.13
C ALA A 240 -2.43 -0.87 -21.05
N LEU A 241 -2.59 -0.47 -19.78
CA LEU A 241 -2.21 -1.30 -18.62
C LEU A 241 -2.82 -2.69 -18.66
N TYR A 242 -4.01 -2.85 -19.24
CA TYR A 242 -4.66 -4.15 -19.42
C TYR A 242 -5.45 -4.19 -20.72
N ARG A 243 -5.79 -5.42 -21.15
CA ARG A 243 -6.54 -5.67 -22.38
C ARG A 243 -7.94 -5.08 -22.31
N GLU A 244 -8.47 -4.69 -23.46
CA GLU A 244 -9.84 -4.19 -23.54
C GLU A 244 -10.89 -5.26 -23.20
N GLY A 245 -12.07 -4.82 -22.78
CA GLY A 245 -13.22 -5.69 -22.52
C GLY A 245 -13.43 -6.06 -21.06
N ILE A 246 -12.67 -5.46 -20.15
CA ILE A 246 -12.79 -5.66 -18.70
C ILE A 246 -13.71 -4.57 -18.14
N VAL A 247 -14.67 -4.95 -17.31
CA VAL A 247 -15.67 -4.03 -16.76
C VAL A 247 -15.68 -4.12 -15.24
N PHE A 248 -15.32 -3.02 -14.58
CA PHE A 248 -15.33 -2.87 -13.13
C PHE A 248 -16.72 -2.45 -12.64
N SER A 249 -17.69 -3.37 -12.77
CA SER A 249 -19.10 -3.10 -12.45
C SER A 249 -19.35 -2.70 -10.97
N GLN A 250 -18.48 -3.17 -10.07
CA GLN A 250 -18.58 -2.92 -8.63
C GLN A 250 -17.83 -1.66 -8.17
N LEU A 251 -16.95 -1.09 -9.01
CA LEU A 251 -16.14 0.05 -8.60
C LEU A 251 -17.03 1.27 -8.35
N ARG A 252 -16.87 1.89 -7.19
CA ARG A 252 -17.61 3.08 -6.74
C ARG A 252 -16.68 4.24 -6.45
N ARG A 253 -15.47 3.97 -5.95
CA ARG A 253 -14.47 4.99 -5.64
C ARG A 253 -13.16 4.64 -6.31
N LEU A 254 -12.63 5.59 -7.06
CA LEU A 254 -11.32 5.50 -7.70
C LEU A 254 -10.46 6.65 -7.20
N LYS A 255 -9.30 6.33 -6.64
CA LYS A 255 -8.24 7.25 -6.31
C LYS A 255 -7.03 6.94 -7.18
N LEU A 256 -6.53 7.91 -7.93
CA LEU A 256 -5.42 7.73 -8.85
C LEU A 256 -4.32 8.75 -8.55
N CYS A 257 -3.08 8.27 -8.48
CA CYS A 257 -1.90 9.11 -8.35
C CYS A 257 -1.44 9.61 -9.71
N SER A 258 -1.19 10.91 -9.82
CA SER A 258 -0.74 11.58 -11.04
C SER A 258 0.78 11.68 -11.15
N CYS A 259 1.56 10.85 -10.44
CA CYS A 259 3.03 10.85 -10.49
C CYS A 259 3.62 10.20 -11.77
N THR A 260 2.83 9.40 -12.49
CA THR A 260 3.30 8.55 -13.59
C THR A 260 3.12 9.24 -14.94
N ILE A 261 4.03 9.11 -15.91
CA ILE A 261 3.84 9.73 -17.24
C ILE A 261 2.56 9.30 -17.98
N ASN A 262 2.05 8.08 -17.70
CA ASN A 262 0.87 7.51 -18.33
C ASN A 262 -0.40 7.60 -17.47
N TRP A 263 -0.39 8.38 -16.38
CA TRP A 263 -1.50 8.42 -15.41
C TRP A 263 -2.81 8.82 -16.08
N SER A 264 -2.74 9.76 -17.04
CA SER A 264 -3.90 10.29 -17.76
C SER A 264 -4.51 9.26 -18.73
N LYS A 265 -3.67 8.45 -19.39
CA LYS A 265 -4.15 7.32 -20.22
C LYS A 265 -4.82 6.25 -19.37
N LEU A 266 -4.25 5.91 -18.22
CA LEU A 266 -4.83 4.99 -17.25
C LEU A 266 -6.18 5.51 -16.74
N LEU A 267 -6.27 6.79 -16.41
CA LEU A 267 -7.52 7.41 -15.99
C LEU A 267 -8.61 7.22 -17.05
N VAL A 268 -8.33 7.56 -18.31
CA VAL A 268 -9.32 7.41 -19.40
C VAL A 268 -9.79 5.97 -19.51
N ARG A 269 -8.87 5.01 -19.43
CA ARG A 269 -9.19 3.58 -19.46
C ARG A 269 -10.13 3.19 -18.33
N LEU A 270 -9.77 3.53 -17.09
CA LEU A 270 -10.57 3.21 -15.90
C LEU A 270 -11.94 3.87 -15.94
N LEU A 271 -12.07 5.10 -16.47
CA LEU A 271 -13.37 5.75 -16.61
C LEU A 271 -14.28 5.01 -17.59
N LYS A 272 -13.75 4.58 -18.76
CA LYS A 272 -14.51 3.79 -19.74
C LYS A 272 -14.96 2.45 -19.15
N ASP A 273 -14.08 1.80 -18.41
CA ASP A 273 -14.29 0.45 -17.92
C ASP A 273 -15.05 0.40 -16.55
N SER A 274 -15.37 1.55 -15.95
CA SER A 274 -16.03 1.66 -14.62
C SER A 274 -17.39 2.38 -14.67
N PRO A 275 -18.44 1.80 -15.28
CA PRO A 275 -19.70 2.50 -15.59
C PRO A 275 -20.48 3.02 -14.38
N ASN A 276 -20.20 2.49 -13.18
CA ASN A 276 -20.91 2.84 -11.95
C ASN A 276 -20.07 3.69 -10.97
N LEU A 277 -18.96 4.28 -11.43
CA LEU A 277 -18.07 5.09 -10.60
C LEU A 277 -18.80 6.30 -10.01
N GLN A 278 -18.71 6.50 -8.69
CA GLN A 278 -19.39 7.58 -7.96
C GLN A 278 -18.42 8.66 -7.46
N GLU A 279 -17.20 8.27 -7.10
CA GLU A 279 -16.19 9.18 -6.57
C GLU A 279 -14.87 8.99 -7.34
N LEU A 280 -14.35 10.10 -7.87
CA LEU A 280 -13.05 10.16 -8.53
C LEU A 280 -12.15 11.12 -7.76
N GLU A 281 -11.01 10.63 -7.28
CA GLU A 281 -9.93 11.43 -6.69
C GLU A 281 -8.66 11.29 -7.55
N ILE A 282 -8.13 12.40 -8.02
CA ILE A 282 -6.78 12.49 -8.61
C ILE A 282 -5.89 13.22 -7.61
N HIS A 283 -4.70 12.71 -7.36
CA HIS A 283 -3.79 13.31 -6.40
C HIS A 283 -2.34 13.11 -6.80
N LEU A 284 -1.44 13.96 -6.30
CA LEU A 284 -0.01 13.74 -6.37
C LEU A 284 0.54 13.39 -4.98
N ASP A 285 1.07 12.18 -4.80
CA ASP A 285 1.64 11.78 -3.51
C ASP A 285 2.88 12.63 -3.16
N GLY A 286 3.02 12.98 -1.88
CA GLY A 286 4.15 13.76 -1.35
C GLY A 286 5.47 13.01 -1.43
N ALA A 287 5.44 11.68 -1.35
CA ALA A 287 6.63 10.86 -1.48
C ALA A 287 7.24 10.92 -2.90
N HIS A 288 6.44 11.25 -3.92
CA HIS A 288 6.87 11.31 -5.32
C HIS A 288 7.11 12.74 -5.84
N THR A 289 6.95 13.77 -4.99
CA THR A 289 7.05 15.18 -5.46
C THR A 289 8.45 15.59 -5.92
N ASN A 290 9.49 14.86 -5.52
CA ASN A 290 10.88 15.14 -5.89
C ASN A 290 11.36 14.30 -7.09
N ILE A 291 10.56 13.33 -7.52
CA ILE A 291 10.90 12.37 -8.58
C ILE A 291 10.23 12.76 -9.91
N CYS A 292 9.09 13.47 -9.84
CA CYS A 292 8.26 13.73 -11.02
C CYS A 292 8.26 15.23 -11.38
N GLU A 293 8.86 15.59 -12.51
CA GLU A 293 8.48 16.80 -13.27
C GLU A 293 6.99 16.72 -13.65
N ASP A 294 6.33 17.85 -13.96
CA ASP A 294 4.90 17.89 -14.35
C ASP A 294 4.59 16.85 -15.44
N PRO A 295 3.91 15.73 -15.12
CA PRO A 295 3.79 14.64 -16.06
C PRO A 295 2.85 15.02 -17.21
N PRO A 296 3.22 14.78 -18.47
CA PRO A 296 2.42 15.13 -19.62
C PRO A 296 1.01 14.52 -19.55
N VAL A 297 0.03 15.37 -19.81
CA VAL A 297 -1.37 15.00 -19.90
C VAL A 297 -1.70 14.63 -21.36
N CYS A 298 -2.19 13.40 -21.58
CA CYS A 298 -2.42 12.82 -22.91
C CYS A 298 -3.75 12.02 -22.95
N TRP A 299 -4.90 12.71 -22.92
CA TRP A 299 -6.24 12.09 -22.90
C TRP A 299 -7.11 12.35 -24.14
N GLU A 300 -6.79 13.36 -24.94
CA GLU A 300 -7.66 13.91 -25.99
C GLU A 300 -7.98 12.90 -27.11
N ASN A 301 -7.00 12.08 -27.51
CA ASN A 301 -7.18 11.07 -28.56
C ASN A 301 -7.94 9.83 -28.07
N GLU A 302 -8.06 9.65 -26.74
CA GLU A 302 -8.62 8.44 -26.13
C GLU A 302 -10.11 8.62 -25.75
N LEU A 303 -10.60 9.84 -25.55
CA LEU A 303 -11.98 10.13 -25.14
C LEU A 303 -12.93 10.47 -26.31
N ALA A 304 -12.90 9.65 -27.38
CA ALA A 304 -13.81 9.82 -28.52
C ALA A 304 -15.30 9.75 -28.15
N CYS A 305 -15.64 9.10 -27.03
CA CYS A 305 -16.98 9.07 -26.43
C CYS A 305 -16.88 9.36 -24.93
N VAL A 306 -17.93 9.99 -24.39
CA VAL A 306 -18.01 10.30 -22.96
C VAL A 306 -18.24 9.01 -22.17
N PRO A 307 -17.41 8.69 -21.17
CA PRO A 307 -17.61 7.52 -20.32
C PRO A 307 -18.95 7.53 -19.61
N ASP A 308 -19.61 6.37 -19.53
CA ASP A 308 -20.94 6.21 -18.93
C ASP A 308 -20.99 6.75 -17.51
N CYS A 309 -19.92 6.51 -16.72
CA CYS A 309 -19.88 6.94 -15.33
C CYS A 309 -19.99 8.46 -15.15
N LEU A 310 -19.48 9.26 -16.10
CA LEU A 310 -19.65 10.71 -16.06
C LEU A 310 -21.13 11.07 -16.29
N LEU A 311 -21.79 10.38 -17.21
CA LEU A 311 -23.17 10.66 -17.55
C LEU A 311 -24.17 10.21 -16.49
N SER A 312 -23.91 9.10 -15.78
CA SER A 312 -24.94 8.42 -14.96
C SER A 312 -24.66 8.30 -13.46
N SER A 313 -23.41 8.38 -13.00
CA SER A 313 -23.10 7.96 -11.62
C SER A 313 -22.13 8.85 -10.84
N LEU A 314 -21.23 9.58 -11.51
CA LEU A 314 -20.20 10.37 -10.84
C LEU A 314 -20.83 11.52 -10.04
N GLN A 315 -20.60 11.50 -8.72
CA GLN A 315 -21.16 12.45 -7.75
C GLN A 315 -20.09 13.33 -7.11
N THR A 316 -18.89 12.80 -6.93
CA THR A 316 -17.78 13.53 -6.31
C THR A 316 -16.58 13.49 -7.23
N PHE A 317 -16.03 14.66 -7.51
CA PHE A 317 -14.74 14.81 -8.18
C PHE A 317 -13.80 15.59 -7.27
N LYS A 318 -12.59 15.07 -7.08
CA LYS A 318 -11.56 15.72 -6.29
C LYS A 318 -10.24 15.65 -7.02
N TRP A 319 -9.54 16.77 -7.13
CA TRP A 319 -8.18 16.82 -7.63
C TRP A 319 -7.32 17.60 -6.65
N THR A 320 -6.28 16.97 -6.11
CA THR A 320 -5.35 17.62 -5.17
C THR A 320 -3.96 17.74 -5.74
N ARG A 321 -3.33 18.89 -5.45
CA ARG A 321 -1.99 19.28 -5.92
C ARG A 321 -1.88 19.36 -7.45
N ILE A 322 -2.92 19.89 -8.09
CA ILE A 322 -2.90 20.21 -9.53
C ILE A 322 -1.82 21.28 -9.81
N TYR A 323 -1.09 21.14 -10.92
CA TYR A 323 -0.07 22.12 -11.34
C TYR A 323 -0.71 23.37 -11.97
N GLY A 324 -1.89 23.19 -12.58
CA GLY A 324 -2.65 24.23 -13.25
C GLY A 324 -2.28 24.40 -14.72
N SER A 325 -1.63 23.39 -15.32
CA SER A 325 -1.34 23.42 -16.76
C SER A 325 -2.65 23.43 -17.57
N GLN A 326 -2.62 24.02 -18.77
CA GLN A 326 -3.81 24.12 -19.62
C GLN A 326 -4.49 22.76 -19.84
N LYS A 327 -3.70 21.70 -19.99
CA LYS A 327 -4.24 20.34 -20.21
C LYS A 327 -4.92 19.75 -18.98
N GLU A 328 -4.42 20.03 -17.77
CA GLU A 328 -5.09 19.63 -16.54
C GLU A 328 -6.41 20.40 -16.38
N VAL A 329 -6.39 21.71 -16.64
CA VAL A 329 -7.57 22.58 -16.65
C VAL A 329 -8.62 22.07 -17.64
N ASP A 330 -8.20 21.69 -18.85
CA ASP A 330 -9.10 21.16 -19.88
C ASP A 330 -9.72 19.82 -19.44
N LEU A 331 -8.96 18.96 -18.73
CA LEU A 331 -9.50 17.72 -18.16
C LEU A 331 -10.56 18.01 -17.07
N VAL A 332 -10.30 18.98 -16.20
CA VAL A 332 -11.28 19.44 -15.21
C VAL A 332 -12.54 19.94 -15.92
N LYS A 333 -12.41 20.81 -16.92
CA LYS A 333 -13.54 21.32 -17.71
C LYS A 333 -14.31 20.21 -18.39
N TYR A 334 -13.61 19.22 -18.93
CA TYR A 334 -14.22 18.04 -19.54
C TYR A 334 -15.09 17.29 -18.52
N VAL A 335 -14.58 17.01 -17.32
CA VAL A 335 -15.34 16.35 -16.26
C VAL A 335 -16.54 17.21 -15.86
N LEU A 336 -16.35 18.50 -15.58
CA LEU A 336 -17.43 19.41 -15.18
C LEU A 336 -18.54 19.50 -16.23
N ARG A 337 -18.18 19.58 -17.51
CA ARG A 337 -19.13 19.68 -18.63
C ARG A 337 -19.94 18.41 -18.82
N ASN A 338 -19.32 17.24 -18.65
CA ASN A 338 -19.94 15.96 -18.98
C ASN A 338 -20.60 15.28 -17.77
N ALA A 339 -20.15 15.58 -16.54
CA ALA A 339 -20.64 14.92 -15.34
C ALA A 339 -22.04 15.43 -14.94
N ARG A 340 -23.09 14.66 -15.24
CA ARG A 340 -24.49 15.11 -15.06
C ARG A 340 -25.01 14.94 -13.63
N CYS A 341 -24.43 14.01 -12.88
CA CYS A 341 -24.83 13.70 -11.50
C CYS A 341 -23.90 14.32 -10.45
N LEU A 342 -22.96 15.16 -10.88
CA LEU A 342 -21.92 15.71 -10.03
C LEU A 342 -22.51 16.64 -8.96
N LYS A 343 -22.23 16.37 -7.70
CA LYS A 343 -22.68 17.14 -6.53
C LYS A 343 -21.56 18.04 -6.00
N THR A 344 -20.34 17.52 -5.96
CA THR A 344 -19.17 18.23 -5.44
C THR A 344 -17.98 18.06 -6.37
N ALA A 345 -17.30 19.18 -6.60
CA ALA A 345 -16.02 19.23 -7.30
C ALA A 345 -15.04 20.01 -6.42
N THR A 346 -13.97 19.37 -5.96
CA THR A 346 -12.94 20.01 -5.11
C THR A 346 -11.62 20.03 -5.84
N ILE A 347 -11.04 21.21 -6.02
CA ILE A 347 -9.76 21.42 -6.71
C ILE A 347 -8.82 22.09 -5.71
N LEU A 348 -7.72 21.42 -5.40
CA LEU A 348 -6.68 21.92 -4.51
C LEU A 348 -5.40 22.09 -5.32
N PHE A 349 -4.92 23.32 -5.43
CA PHE A 349 -3.70 23.63 -6.17
C PHE A 349 -2.45 23.28 -5.36
N ARG A 350 -1.34 23.05 -6.05
CA ARG A 350 -0.04 22.88 -5.40
C ARG A 350 0.38 24.20 -4.75
N SER A 351 0.98 24.14 -3.55
CA SER A 351 1.47 25.32 -2.83
C SER A 351 2.38 26.18 -3.69
N ILE A 352 2.18 27.51 -3.64
CA ILE A 352 2.90 28.52 -4.44
C ILE A 352 4.42 28.45 -4.25
N SER A 353 4.88 28.01 -3.08
CA SER A 353 6.30 27.78 -2.80
C SER A 353 6.97 26.73 -3.71
N TYR A 354 6.18 25.92 -4.44
CA TYR A 354 6.61 24.87 -5.36
C TYR A 354 5.77 24.80 -6.64
N SER A 355 4.99 25.83 -6.99
CA SER A 355 4.24 25.90 -8.25
C SER A 355 4.97 26.79 -9.27
N ALA A 356 4.74 26.52 -10.56
CA ALA A 356 5.22 27.37 -11.64
C ALA A 356 4.32 28.59 -11.89
N LEU A 357 3.09 28.59 -11.35
CA LEU A 357 2.12 29.67 -11.53
C LEU A 357 2.32 30.80 -10.52
N GLU A 358 2.29 32.03 -10.99
CA GLU A 358 2.18 33.24 -10.16
C GLU A 358 0.75 33.36 -9.58
N GLU A 359 0.57 34.13 -8.50
CA GLU A 359 -0.75 34.33 -7.86
C GLU A 359 -1.83 34.79 -8.84
N ASP A 360 -1.47 35.68 -9.77
CA ASP A 360 -2.39 36.21 -10.79
C ASP A 360 -2.81 35.13 -11.81
N GLU A 361 -1.90 34.22 -12.18
CA GLU A 361 -2.21 33.11 -13.09
C GLU A 361 -3.14 32.09 -12.46
N LEU A 362 -2.91 31.79 -11.18
CA LEU A 362 -3.78 30.93 -10.40
C LEU A 362 -5.21 31.49 -10.32
N GLU A 363 -5.33 32.79 -10.05
CA GLU A 363 -6.62 33.49 -10.00
C GLU A 363 -7.34 33.42 -11.36
N MET A 364 -6.61 33.61 -12.47
CA MET A 364 -7.18 33.46 -13.82
C MET A 364 -7.71 32.03 -14.06
N VAL A 365 -6.97 31.00 -13.65
CA VAL A 365 -7.41 29.60 -13.78
C VAL A 365 -8.65 29.32 -12.93
N ILE A 366 -8.70 29.84 -11.69
CA ILE A 366 -9.86 29.70 -10.80
C ILE A 366 -11.09 30.37 -11.42
N GLN A 367 -10.94 31.57 -11.99
CA GLN A 367 -12.04 32.28 -12.65
C GLN A 367 -12.54 31.53 -13.89
N ASP A 368 -11.63 31.04 -14.72
CA ASP A 368 -11.95 30.25 -15.92
C ASP A 368 -12.70 28.95 -15.58
N LEU A 369 -12.24 28.21 -14.56
CA LEU A 369 -12.93 27.03 -14.06
C LEU A 369 -14.29 27.35 -13.43
N SER A 370 -14.41 28.51 -12.76
CA SER A 370 -15.67 28.95 -12.16
C SER A 370 -16.74 29.23 -13.21
N LEU A 371 -16.35 29.81 -14.35
CA LEU A 371 -17.22 30.17 -15.48
C LEU A 371 -17.49 29.00 -16.45
N SER A 372 -16.80 27.88 -16.27
CA SER A 372 -16.90 26.73 -17.18
C SER A 372 -18.30 26.10 -17.18
N SER A 373 -18.70 25.59 -18.35
CA SER A 373 -20.00 24.91 -18.53
C SER A 373 -20.12 23.68 -17.64
N ARG A 374 -21.28 23.45 -17.05
CA ARG A 374 -21.53 22.36 -16.11
C ARG A 374 -22.62 21.44 -16.60
N GLY A 375 -22.38 20.13 -16.59
CA GLY A 375 -23.38 19.11 -16.87
C GLY A 375 -24.42 18.99 -15.76
N SER A 376 -23.98 19.18 -14.51
CA SER A 376 -24.84 19.26 -13.32
C SER A 376 -25.07 20.72 -12.91
N LYS A 377 -26.34 21.09 -12.69
CA LYS A 377 -26.72 22.46 -12.29
C LYS A 377 -26.42 22.77 -10.83
N ASP A 378 -26.41 21.74 -9.98
CA ASP A 378 -26.32 21.88 -8.52
C ASP A 378 -24.90 21.59 -7.98
N VAL A 379 -23.91 21.45 -8.87
CA VAL A 379 -22.54 21.14 -8.45
C VAL A 379 -21.95 22.28 -7.60
N LYS A 380 -21.52 21.94 -6.41
CA LYS A 380 -20.70 22.80 -5.56
C LYS A 380 -19.24 22.67 -5.96
N LEU A 381 -18.70 23.70 -6.60
CA LEU A 381 -17.29 23.82 -6.93
C LEU A 381 -16.55 24.49 -5.76
N VAL A 382 -15.48 23.85 -5.29
CA VAL A 382 -14.67 24.31 -4.16
C VAL A 382 -13.21 24.36 -4.61
N PHE A 383 -12.59 25.51 -4.43
CA PHE A 383 -11.15 25.70 -4.60
C PHE A 383 -10.51 25.81 -3.21
N VAL A 384 -9.37 25.14 -3.01
CA VAL A 384 -8.63 25.13 -1.74
C VAL A 384 -7.16 25.43 -1.99
#